data_AF-A0A350HAR3-F1
#
_entry.id   AF-A0A350HAR3-F1
#
_cell.length_a   1.000
_cell.length_b   1.000
_cell.length_c   1.000
_cell.angle_alpha   90.00
_cell.angle_beta   90.00
_cell.angle_gamma   90.00
#
_symmetry.space_group_name_H-M   'P 1'
#
loop_
_entity.id
_entity.type
_entity.pdbx_description
1 polymer ?
#
loop_
_entity_poly.entity_id
_entity_poly.type
_entity_poly.pdbx_seq_one_letter_code
_entity_poly.pdbx_strand_id
1 'polypeptide(L)'
;MIFDALINFFNSTGIAYLDYRHIIMIAIGCLLIFLSIKKNYEPMLLLPIGFGIIIGNIPFIEGLGVNIYEEGSALNIFFESVHRNIFPPLIFLGIGAMTDFTALLSNSKTFMLGAAAQIGIFASLLCAYYLGFTLEESAAIGIIGGADGPTSIYIATKLAPHLLGAIAMSAYSYMALVPVIQPPLMKLCTTKSDRIIKMKAGREVKKIELIIFPIFAFLISALLAPASLPL
;
A
#
# COMPACT_ATOMS: atom_id res chain seq x y z
N MET A 1 39.24 -33.50 3.36
CA MET A 1 39.23 -32.68 2.12
C MET A 1 37.86 -32.62 1.45
N ILE A 2 37.31 -33.69 0.87
CA ILE A 2 35.98 -33.63 0.22
C ILE A 2 34.85 -33.42 1.23
N PHE A 3 34.94 -34.08 2.39
CA PHE A 3 33.95 -33.94 3.46
C PHE A 3 33.94 -32.52 4.05
N ASP A 4 35.12 -31.94 4.28
CA ASP A 4 35.26 -30.55 4.74
C ASP A 4 34.76 -29.54 3.69
N ALA A 5 34.99 -29.82 2.40
CA ALA A 5 34.47 -29.00 1.31
C ALA A 5 32.94 -29.06 1.21
N LEU A 6 32.33 -30.22 1.46
CA LEU A 6 30.87 -30.38 1.51
C LEU A 6 30.25 -29.67 2.72
N ILE A 7 30.90 -29.75 3.89
CA ILE A 7 30.47 -29.03 5.09
C ILE A 7 30.58 -27.52 4.88
N ASN A 8 31.69 -27.04 4.32
CA ASN A 8 31.85 -25.62 4.00
C ASN A 8 30.88 -25.14 2.93
N PHE A 9 30.57 -25.97 1.93
CA PHE A 9 29.54 -25.68 0.94
C PHE A 9 28.17 -25.58 1.60
N PHE A 10 27.80 -26.53 2.46
CA PHE A 10 26.51 -26.50 3.16
C PHE A 10 26.38 -25.28 4.07
N ASN A 11 27.43 -24.96 4.84
CA ASN A 11 27.53 -23.75 5.65
C ASN A 11 27.56 -22.45 4.83
N SER A 12 27.82 -22.53 3.53
CA SER A 12 27.73 -21.40 2.61
C SER A 12 26.36 -21.25 1.94
N THR A 13 25.46 -22.21 2.12
CA THR A 13 24.09 -22.12 1.61
C THR A 13 23.16 -21.51 2.64
N GLY A 14 22.15 -20.77 2.19
CA GLY A 14 21.11 -20.23 3.07
C GLY A 14 20.39 -21.30 3.91
N ILE A 15 20.40 -22.55 3.46
CA ILE A 15 19.79 -23.68 4.19
C ILE A 15 20.40 -23.84 5.59
N ALA A 16 21.70 -23.53 5.77
CA ALA A 16 22.36 -23.64 7.07
C ALA A 16 21.89 -22.59 8.09
N TYR A 17 21.36 -21.46 7.65
CA TYR A 17 20.95 -20.33 8.50
C TYR A 17 19.41 -20.21 8.60
N LEU A 18 18.69 -21.24 8.18
CA LEU A 18 17.25 -21.22 8.04
C LEU A 18 16.54 -21.40 9.39
N ASP A 19 16.10 -20.29 9.98
CA ASP A 19 15.24 -20.29 11.17
C ASP A 19 13.75 -20.50 10.84
N TYR A 20 12.94 -20.98 11.81
CA TYR A 20 11.50 -21.17 11.65
C TYR A 20 10.76 -19.89 11.25
N ARG A 21 11.26 -18.72 11.68
CA ARG A 21 10.74 -17.40 11.31
C ARG A 21 10.79 -17.16 9.80
N HIS A 22 11.89 -17.55 9.15
CA HIS A 22 12.05 -17.46 7.70
C HIS A 22 11.04 -18.34 6.97
N ILE A 23 10.85 -19.58 7.45
CA ILE A 23 9.88 -20.53 6.87
C ILE A 23 8.47 -19.94 6.90
N ILE A 24 8.06 -19.37 8.03
CA ILE A 24 6.73 -18.76 8.19
C ILE A 24 6.56 -17.60 7.19
N MET A 25 7.54 -16.71 7.09
CA MET A 25 7.45 -15.57 6.18
C MET A 25 7.47 -15.99 4.70
N ILE A 26 8.29 -16.97 4.33
CA ILE A 26 8.28 -17.54 2.97
C ILE A 26 6.92 -18.16 2.66
N ALA A 27 6.31 -18.88 3.61
CA ALA A 27 4.97 -19.44 3.44
C ALA A 27 3.92 -18.33 3.23
N ILE A 28 4.01 -17.22 3.96
CA ILE A 28 3.15 -16.04 3.75
C ILE A 28 3.38 -15.44 2.36
N GLY A 29 4.64 -15.27 1.92
CA GLY A 29 4.95 -14.79 0.57
C GLY A 29 4.34 -15.68 -0.52
N CYS A 30 4.48 -17.00 -0.39
CA CYS A 30 3.86 -17.97 -1.29
C CYS A 30 2.32 -17.89 -1.28
N LEU A 31 1.71 -17.66 -0.12
CA LEU A 31 0.26 -17.46 0.01
C LEU A 31 -0.19 -16.19 -0.73
N LEU A 32 0.53 -15.08 -0.60
CA LEU A 32 0.20 -13.84 -1.30
C LEU A 32 0.35 -13.99 -2.82
N ILE A 33 1.39 -14.67 -3.30
CA ILE A 33 1.55 -15.03 -4.72
C ILE A 33 0.39 -15.90 -5.20
N PHE A 34 -0.02 -16.88 -4.40
CA PHE A 34 -1.15 -17.73 -4.73
C PHE A 34 -2.47 -16.94 -4.85
N LEU A 35 -2.72 -16.02 -3.91
CA LEU A 35 -3.90 -15.15 -3.96
C LEU A 35 -3.86 -14.22 -5.17
N SER A 36 -2.70 -13.63 -5.48
CA SER A 36 -2.56 -12.71 -6.60
C SER A 36 -2.79 -13.41 -7.95
N ILE A 37 -2.28 -14.63 -8.14
CA ILE A 37 -2.43 -15.38 -9.40
C ILE A 37 -3.78 -16.09 -9.50
N LYS A 38 -4.18 -16.87 -8.49
CA LYS A 38 -5.38 -17.73 -8.59
C LYS A 38 -6.67 -16.94 -8.40
N LYS A 39 -6.65 -15.91 -7.55
CA LYS A 39 -7.83 -15.11 -7.22
C LYS A 39 -7.83 -13.74 -7.92
N ASN A 40 -6.76 -13.38 -8.65
CA ASN A 40 -6.59 -12.09 -9.30
C ASN A 40 -6.75 -10.91 -8.33
N TYR A 41 -6.29 -11.09 -7.09
CA TYR A 41 -6.30 -10.06 -6.06
C TYR A 41 -5.10 -9.13 -6.27
N GLU A 42 -5.38 -7.89 -6.73
CA GLU A 42 -4.40 -6.84 -7.06
C GLU A 42 -3.05 -7.38 -7.58
N PRO A 43 -3.04 -8.10 -8.71
CA PRO A 43 -1.86 -8.83 -9.16
C PRO A 43 -0.65 -7.94 -9.42
N MET A 44 -0.88 -6.68 -9.82
CA MET A 44 0.18 -5.71 -10.10
C MET A 44 1.06 -5.40 -8.88
N LEU A 45 0.52 -5.51 -7.66
CA LEU A 45 1.22 -5.13 -6.42
C LEU A 45 1.43 -6.32 -5.49
N LEU A 46 0.41 -7.17 -5.32
CA LEU A 46 0.47 -8.30 -4.42
C LEU A 46 1.48 -9.37 -4.86
N LEU A 47 1.69 -9.53 -6.18
CA LEU A 47 2.67 -10.45 -6.73
C LEU A 47 4.12 -9.99 -6.44
N PRO A 48 4.56 -8.75 -6.79
CA PRO A 48 5.87 -8.25 -6.38
C PRO A 48 6.11 -8.27 -4.86
N ILE A 49 5.09 -7.94 -4.06
CA ILE A 49 5.20 -7.97 -2.59
C ILE A 49 5.45 -9.40 -2.09
N GLY A 50 4.69 -10.37 -2.60
CA GLY A 50 4.88 -11.78 -2.25
C GLY A 50 6.28 -12.28 -2.59
N PHE A 51 6.81 -11.93 -3.78
CA PHE A 51 8.19 -12.22 -4.14
C PHE A 51 9.20 -11.50 -3.26
N GLY A 52 8.97 -10.23 -2.93
CA GLY A 52 9.82 -9.45 -2.03
C GLY A 52 9.90 -10.06 -0.63
N ILE A 53 8.80 -10.59 -0.11
CA ILE A 53 8.79 -11.32 1.17
C ILE A 53 9.63 -12.58 1.09
N ILE A 54 9.50 -13.37 0.01
CA ILE A 54 10.31 -14.58 -0.17
C ILE A 54 11.79 -14.21 -0.24
N ILE A 55 12.17 -13.27 -1.12
CA ILE A 55 13.55 -12.84 -1.32
C ILE A 55 14.15 -12.28 -0.02
N GLY A 56 13.41 -11.40 0.68
CA GLY A 56 13.86 -10.77 1.91
C GLY A 56 13.96 -11.72 3.11
N ASN A 57 13.37 -12.91 3.04
CA ASN A 57 13.43 -13.92 4.10
C ASN A 57 14.23 -15.17 3.71
N ILE A 58 14.88 -15.20 2.55
CA ILE A 58 15.89 -16.21 2.27
C ILE A 58 17.16 -15.80 3.03
N PRO A 59 17.60 -16.59 4.03
CA PRO A 59 18.85 -16.29 4.74
C PRO A 59 20.05 -16.43 3.79
N PHE A 60 21.01 -15.52 3.94
CA PHE A 60 22.23 -15.47 3.14
C PHE A 60 23.43 -15.19 4.04
N ILE A 61 24.64 -15.38 3.50
CA ILE A 61 25.88 -14.98 4.17
C ILE A 61 26.14 -13.50 3.87
N GLU A 62 26.53 -12.73 4.87
CA GLU A 62 27.00 -11.35 4.70
C GLU A 62 28.18 -11.28 3.71
N GLY A 63 28.20 -10.24 2.86
CA GLY A 63 29.25 -9.99 1.87
C GLY A 63 28.93 -10.44 0.44
N LEU A 64 27.71 -10.92 0.17
CA LEU A 64 27.28 -11.36 -1.17
C LEU A 64 26.80 -10.19 -2.07
N GLY A 65 26.63 -8.99 -1.54
CA GLY A 65 26.16 -7.81 -2.28
C GLY A 65 24.70 -7.90 -2.69
N VAL A 66 23.89 -8.65 -1.94
CA VAL A 66 22.47 -8.93 -2.23
C VAL A 66 21.54 -8.40 -1.15
N ASN A 67 22.05 -8.03 0.01
CA ASN A 67 21.26 -7.67 1.17
C ASN A 67 20.66 -6.26 1.05
N ILE A 68 19.43 -6.05 1.53
CA ILE A 68 18.85 -4.70 1.72
C ILE A 68 19.71 -3.80 2.64
N TYR A 69 20.50 -4.40 3.55
CA TYR A 69 21.39 -3.69 4.47
C TYR A 69 22.82 -3.52 3.93
N GLU A 70 23.16 -4.13 2.79
CA GLU A 70 24.45 -3.93 2.14
C GLU A 70 24.38 -2.73 1.20
N GLU A 71 25.08 -1.65 1.54
CA GLU A 71 25.17 -0.45 0.70
C GLU A 71 25.63 -0.80 -0.72
N GLY A 72 24.87 -0.34 -1.72
CA GLY A 72 25.18 -0.54 -3.13
C GLY A 72 24.64 -1.85 -3.73
N SER A 73 23.99 -2.71 -2.94
CA SER A 73 23.22 -3.84 -3.49
C SER A 73 22.00 -3.33 -4.26
N ALA A 74 21.53 -4.10 -5.25
CA ALA A 74 20.33 -3.74 -6.00
C ALA A 74 19.08 -3.60 -5.09
N LEU A 75 18.93 -4.49 -4.10
CA LEU A 75 17.80 -4.46 -3.17
C LEU A 75 17.90 -3.28 -2.18
N ASN A 76 19.10 -2.92 -1.75
CA ASN A 76 19.35 -1.73 -0.93
C ASN A 76 18.97 -0.46 -1.69
N ILE A 77 19.39 -0.30 -2.96
CA ILE A 77 19.04 0.86 -3.79
C ILE A 77 17.52 1.01 -3.95
N PHE A 78 16.80 -0.10 -4.20
CA PHE A 78 15.34 -0.06 -4.27
C PHE A 78 14.71 0.33 -2.93
N PHE A 79 15.17 -0.25 -1.83
CA PHE A 79 14.66 0.05 -0.49
C PHE A 79 14.92 1.50 -0.09
N GLU A 80 16.13 2.00 -0.32
CA GLU A 80 16.49 3.40 -0.11
C GLU A 80 15.63 4.34 -0.95
N SER A 81 15.31 3.98 -2.19
CA SER A 81 14.47 4.81 -3.05
C SER A 81 13.04 4.93 -2.52
N VAL A 82 12.51 3.88 -1.85
CA VAL A 82 11.25 3.97 -1.10
C VAL A 82 11.42 4.86 0.13
N HIS A 83 12.49 4.66 0.91
CA HIS A 83 12.73 5.40 2.15
C HIS A 83 12.98 6.90 1.91
N ARG A 84 13.66 7.26 0.82
CA ARG A 84 13.86 8.63 0.31
C ARG A 84 12.59 9.22 -0.32
N ASN A 85 11.47 8.50 -0.29
CA ASN A 85 10.17 8.92 -0.82
C ASN A 85 10.18 9.27 -2.31
N ILE A 86 10.97 8.55 -3.12
CA ILE A 86 11.03 8.76 -4.57
C ILE A 86 9.89 8.01 -5.26
N PHE A 87 9.69 6.74 -4.93
CA PHE A 87 8.68 5.90 -5.59
C PHE A 87 7.23 6.28 -5.30
N PRO A 88 6.81 6.60 -4.05
CA PRO A 88 5.39 6.88 -3.80
C PRO A 88 4.85 8.07 -4.61
N PRO A 89 5.52 9.25 -4.68
CA PRO A 89 5.11 10.35 -5.56
C PRO A 89 5.04 9.98 -7.05
N LEU A 90 6.00 9.18 -7.54
CA LEU A 90 6.01 8.73 -8.93
C LEU A 90 4.82 7.82 -9.25
N ILE A 91 4.45 6.95 -8.30
CA ILE A 91 3.24 6.12 -8.43
C ILE A 91 2.00 7.01 -8.42
N PHE A 92 1.92 8.03 -7.54
CA PHE A 92 0.81 9.00 -7.55
C PHE A 92 0.67 9.77 -8.84
N LEU A 93 1.79 10.22 -9.43
CA LEU A 93 1.77 10.85 -10.74
C LEU A 93 1.15 9.92 -11.80
N GLY A 94 1.49 8.63 -11.77
CA GLY A 94 0.91 7.62 -12.63
C GLY A 94 -0.60 7.42 -12.40
N ILE A 95 -1.02 7.28 -11.14
CA ILE A 95 -2.44 7.15 -10.77
C ILE A 95 -3.22 8.38 -11.22
N GLY A 96 -2.68 9.58 -10.99
CA GLY A 96 -3.28 10.84 -11.42
C GLY A 96 -3.43 10.94 -12.94
N ALA A 97 -2.43 10.47 -13.70
CA ALA A 97 -2.49 10.42 -15.16
C ALA A 97 -3.54 9.43 -15.70
N MET A 98 -3.86 8.38 -14.94
CA MET A 98 -4.87 7.37 -15.29
C MET A 98 -6.28 7.68 -14.77
N THR A 99 -6.43 8.69 -13.90
CA THR A 99 -7.69 9.00 -13.23
C THR A 99 -8.64 9.80 -14.14
N ASP A 100 -9.86 9.30 -14.31
CA ASP A 100 -10.93 10.01 -15.01
C ASP A 100 -11.75 10.88 -14.04
N PHE A 101 -11.65 12.20 -14.20
CA PHE A 101 -12.41 13.18 -13.40
C PHE A 101 -13.83 13.41 -13.90
N THR A 102 -14.22 12.86 -15.05
CA THR A 102 -15.55 13.06 -15.65
C THR A 102 -16.65 12.61 -14.71
N ALA A 103 -16.51 11.43 -14.08
CA ALA A 103 -17.50 10.89 -13.15
C ALA A 103 -17.69 11.82 -11.94
N LEU A 104 -16.60 12.30 -11.35
CA LEU A 104 -16.61 13.22 -10.19
C LEU A 104 -17.26 14.56 -10.55
N LEU A 105 -16.86 15.16 -11.68
CA LEU A 105 -17.36 16.47 -12.13
C LEU A 105 -18.82 16.41 -12.60
N SER A 106 -19.28 15.26 -13.10
CA SER A 106 -20.66 15.06 -13.55
C SER A 106 -21.68 15.11 -12.39
N ASN A 107 -21.25 14.80 -11.16
CA ASN A 107 -22.05 14.86 -9.97
C ASN A 107 -21.20 15.25 -8.75
N SER A 108 -21.07 16.55 -8.50
CA SER A 108 -20.22 17.10 -7.42
C SER A 108 -20.59 16.62 -6.01
N LYS A 109 -21.81 16.12 -5.78
CA LYS A 109 -22.18 15.55 -4.48
C LYS A 109 -21.37 14.31 -4.13
N THR A 110 -20.83 13.61 -5.12
CA THR A 110 -19.94 12.45 -4.91
C THR A 110 -18.65 12.81 -4.18
N PHE A 111 -18.19 14.06 -4.30
CA PHE A 111 -17.05 14.56 -3.54
C PHE A 111 -17.28 14.47 -2.02
N MET A 112 -18.49 14.73 -1.54
CA MET A 112 -18.80 14.64 -0.10
C MET A 112 -18.78 13.20 0.40
N LEU A 113 -19.11 12.21 -0.44
CA LEU A 113 -18.92 10.81 -0.08
C LEU A 113 -17.43 10.48 0.11
N GLY A 114 -16.56 11.04 -0.76
CA GLY A 114 -15.10 10.93 -0.59
C GLY A 114 -14.60 11.55 0.71
N ALA A 115 -15.10 12.73 1.07
CA ALA A 115 -14.76 13.36 2.35
C ALA A 115 -15.21 12.52 3.56
N ALA A 116 -16.42 11.96 3.53
CA ALA A 116 -16.91 11.07 4.58
C ALA A 116 -16.12 9.75 4.66
N ALA A 117 -15.62 9.23 3.52
CA ALA A 117 -14.79 8.03 3.50
C ALA A 117 -13.50 8.18 4.33
N GLN A 118 -12.96 9.40 4.42
CA GLN A 118 -11.74 9.69 5.21
C GLN A 118 -11.95 9.57 6.73
N ILE A 119 -13.20 9.48 7.22
CA ILE A 119 -13.47 9.18 8.63
C ILE A 119 -12.83 7.85 9.05
N GLY A 120 -12.68 6.90 8.12
CA GLY A 120 -11.99 5.63 8.35
C GLY A 120 -10.54 5.77 8.80
N ILE A 121 -9.84 6.83 8.37
CA ILE A 121 -8.47 7.14 8.82
C ILE A 121 -8.46 7.48 10.30
N PHE A 122 -9.33 8.42 10.69
CA PHE A 122 -9.42 8.87 12.09
C PHE A 122 -9.89 7.75 13.02
N ALA A 123 -10.86 6.94 12.57
CA ALA A 123 -11.30 5.78 13.34
C ALA A 123 -10.16 4.77 13.55
N SER A 124 -9.40 4.45 12.50
CA SER A 124 -8.24 3.56 12.59
C SER A 124 -7.15 4.11 13.52
N LEU A 125 -6.87 5.41 13.43
CA LEU A 125 -5.91 6.11 14.31
C LEU A 125 -6.34 6.01 15.78
N LEU A 126 -7.59 6.34 16.09
CA LEU A 126 -8.10 6.30 17.47
C LEU A 126 -8.07 4.88 18.04
N CYS A 127 -8.41 3.88 17.23
CA CYS A 127 -8.30 2.47 17.61
C CYS A 127 -6.85 2.06 17.89
N ALA A 128 -5.90 2.44 17.02
CA ALA A 128 -4.48 2.13 17.23
C ALA A 128 -3.95 2.80 18.51
N TYR A 129 -4.32 4.06 18.75
CA TYR A 129 -3.91 4.78 19.95
C TYR A 129 -4.47 4.12 21.22
N TYR A 130 -5.74 3.69 21.20
CA TYR A 130 -6.36 2.96 22.31
C TYR A 130 -5.70 1.60 22.58
N LEU A 131 -5.16 0.93 21.56
CA LEU A 131 -4.41 -0.32 21.68
C LEU A 131 -2.97 -0.12 22.23
N GLY A 132 -2.54 1.12 22.48
CA GLY A 132 -1.27 1.44 23.12
C GLY A 132 -0.14 1.84 22.18
N PHE A 133 -0.41 2.07 20.89
CA PHE A 133 0.57 2.62 19.95
C PHE A 133 0.84 4.11 20.24
N THR A 134 2.04 4.58 19.92
CA THR A 134 2.35 6.01 19.99
C THR A 134 1.49 6.81 19.00
N LEU A 135 1.40 8.13 19.16
CA LEU A 135 0.61 8.97 18.26
C LEU A 135 1.14 8.91 16.81
N GLU A 136 2.46 8.86 16.62
CA GLU A 136 3.12 8.79 15.32
C GLU A 136 2.86 7.45 14.63
N GLU A 137 2.98 6.34 15.37
CA GLU A 137 2.63 5.00 14.87
C GLU A 137 1.14 4.89 14.56
N SER A 138 0.28 5.43 15.43
CA SER A 138 -1.17 5.44 15.23
C SER A 138 -1.57 6.26 14.02
N ALA A 139 -0.88 7.39 13.77
CA ALA A 139 -1.08 8.19 12.57
C ALA A 139 -0.68 7.40 11.31
N ALA A 140 0.46 6.70 11.33
CA ALA A 140 0.90 5.86 10.21
C ALA A 140 -0.06 4.69 9.94
N ILE A 141 -0.52 4.00 10.99
CA ILE A 141 -1.52 2.92 10.89
C ILE A 141 -2.86 3.46 10.41
N GLY A 142 -3.26 4.65 10.87
CA GLY A 142 -4.52 5.29 10.53
C GLY A 142 -4.72 5.46 9.02
N ILE A 143 -3.66 5.80 8.28
CA ILE A 143 -3.73 6.04 6.82
C ILE A 143 -4.21 4.81 6.04
N ILE A 144 -4.01 3.59 6.57
CA ILE A 144 -4.56 2.36 5.97
C ILE A 144 -6.07 2.48 5.77
N GLY A 145 -6.78 3.16 6.68
CA GLY A 145 -8.22 3.42 6.59
C GLY A 145 -8.65 4.28 5.40
N GLY A 146 -7.72 5.00 4.76
CA GLY A 146 -7.96 5.74 3.53
C GLY A 146 -7.96 4.87 2.27
N ALA A 147 -7.59 3.59 2.40
CA ALA A 147 -7.47 2.62 1.31
C ALA A 147 -6.59 3.12 0.15
N ASP A 148 -5.51 3.84 0.49
CA ASP A 148 -4.51 4.34 -0.47
C ASP A 148 -3.09 3.86 -0.10
N GLY A 149 -2.54 2.97 -0.92
CA GLY A 149 -1.33 2.21 -0.62
C GLY A 149 -0.07 3.06 -0.69
N PRO A 150 0.17 3.80 -1.79
CA PRO A 150 1.32 4.69 -1.89
C PRO A 150 1.32 5.79 -0.80
N THR A 151 0.16 6.35 -0.41
CA THR A 151 0.09 7.32 0.71
C THR A 151 0.43 6.65 2.04
N SER A 152 -0.07 5.43 2.27
CA SER A 152 0.25 4.66 3.48
C SER A 152 1.76 4.41 3.61
N ILE A 153 2.43 4.05 2.49
CA ILE A 153 3.89 3.90 2.45
C ILE A 153 4.58 5.23 2.75
N TYR A 154 4.18 6.32 2.09
CA TYR A 154 4.79 7.64 2.24
C TYR A 154 4.69 8.20 3.67
N ILE A 155 3.58 7.98 4.35
CA ILE A 155 3.41 8.44 5.73
C ILE A 155 4.15 7.51 6.69
N ALA A 156 4.13 6.19 6.46
CA ALA A 156 4.87 5.24 7.29
C ALA A 156 6.39 5.47 7.24
N THR A 157 6.97 5.79 6.06
CA THR A 157 8.40 6.12 5.95
C THR A 157 8.79 7.39 6.72
N LYS A 158 7.85 8.32 6.94
CA LYS A 158 8.08 9.56 7.68
C LYS A 158 7.81 9.45 9.18
N LEU A 159 6.74 8.75 9.57
CA LEU A 159 6.26 8.71 10.95
C LEU A 159 6.64 7.44 11.72
N ALA A 160 6.70 6.28 11.05
CA ALA A 160 7.00 5.00 11.70
C ALA A 160 7.76 4.04 10.77
N PRO A 161 9.04 4.32 10.44
CA PRO A 161 9.81 3.53 9.47
C PRO A 161 9.92 2.05 9.84
N HIS A 162 9.98 1.73 11.13
CA HIS A 162 10.04 0.36 11.65
C HIS A 162 8.76 -0.44 11.40
N LEU A 163 7.62 0.24 11.21
CA LEU A 163 6.33 -0.39 10.87
C LEU A 163 6.06 -0.43 9.37
N LEU A 164 6.93 0.13 8.53
CA LEU A 164 6.72 0.28 7.08
C LEU A 164 6.32 -1.04 6.42
N GLY A 165 7.05 -2.13 6.70
CA GLY A 165 6.77 -3.45 6.12
C GLY A 165 5.38 -3.95 6.50
N ALA A 166 5.01 -3.84 7.78
CA ALA A 166 3.72 -4.29 8.29
C ALA A 166 2.55 -3.45 7.74
N ILE A 167 2.73 -2.13 7.67
CA ILE A 167 1.73 -1.19 7.12
C ILE A 167 1.54 -1.41 5.63
N ALA A 168 2.62 -1.51 4.85
CA ALA A 168 2.56 -1.72 3.41
C ALA A 168 1.88 -3.06 3.07
N MET A 169 2.25 -4.15 3.75
CA MET A 169 1.59 -5.44 3.57
C MET A 169 0.11 -5.38 3.92
N SER A 170 -0.24 -4.74 5.05
CA SER A 170 -1.63 -4.61 5.50
C SER A 170 -2.47 -3.78 4.53
N ALA A 171 -1.95 -2.63 4.06
CA ALA A 171 -2.65 -1.73 3.16
C ALA A 171 -3.07 -2.44 1.86
N TYR A 172 -2.14 -3.07 1.14
CA TYR A 172 -2.44 -3.77 -0.11
C TYR A 172 -3.24 -5.06 0.09
N SER A 173 -2.99 -5.79 1.18
CA SER A 173 -3.77 -7.00 1.48
C SER A 173 -5.25 -6.66 1.73
N TYR A 174 -5.53 -5.56 2.44
CA TYR A 174 -6.91 -5.14 2.68
C TYR A 174 -7.60 -4.58 1.43
N MET A 175 -6.88 -3.86 0.56
CA MET A 175 -7.42 -3.40 -0.73
C MET A 175 -7.87 -4.58 -1.60
N ALA A 176 -7.02 -5.62 -1.69
CA ALA A 176 -7.36 -6.88 -2.34
C ALA A 176 -8.61 -7.57 -1.74
N LEU A 177 -8.90 -7.36 -0.46
CA LEU A 177 -10.04 -7.94 0.25
C LEU A 177 -11.31 -7.07 0.18
N VAL A 178 -11.28 -5.88 -0.45
CA VAL A 178 -12.45 -5.01 -0.61
C VAL A 178 -13.65 -5.76 -1.22
N PRO A 179 -13.52 -6.58 -2.28
CA PRO A 179 -14.65 -7.34 -2.83
C PRO A 179 -15.26 -8.36 -1.85
N VAL A 180 -14.52 -8.76 -0.82
CA VAL A 180 -14.98 -9.69 0.22
C VAL A 180 -15.61 -8.93 1.39
N ILE A 181 -15.01 -7.82 1.82
CA ILE A 181 -15.40 -7.05 3.00
C ILE A 181 -16.57 -6.09 2.69
N GLN A 182 -16.54 -5.43 1.53
CA GLN A 182 -17.49 -4.38 1.18
C GLN A 182 -18.93 -4.88 0.99
N PRO A 183 -19.21 -5.99 0.28
CA PRO A 183 -20.60 -6.40 0.03
C PRO A 183 -21.40 -6.79 1.28
N PRO A 184 -20.83 -7.54 2.26
CA PRO A 184 -21.49 -7.79 3.54
C PRO A 184 -21.81 -6.50 4.30
N LEU A 185 -20.86 -5.56 4.35
CA LEU A 185 -21.04 -4.28 5.04
C LEU A 185 -22.17 -3.47 4.40
N MET A 186 -22.20 -3.39 3.06
CA MET A 186 -23.30 -2.75 2.33
C MET A 186 -24.64 -3.41 2.65
N LYS A 187 -24.67 -4.75 2.79
CA LYS A 187 -25.90 -5.47 3.13
C LYS A 187 -26.42 -5.14 4.53
N LEU A 188 -25.54 -4.83 5.47
CA LEU A 188 -25.85 -4.46 6.85
C LEU A 188 -26.27 -3.00 6.99
N CYS A 189 -25.59 -2.09 6.29
CA CYS A 189 -25.77 -0.65 6.47
C CYS A 189 -26.83 0.01 5.56
N THR A 190 -27.33 -0.70 4.55
CA THR A 190 -28.31 -0.15 3.60
C THR A 190 -29.59 -0.98 3.54
N THR A 191 -30.71 -0.37 3.15
CA THR A 191 -31.98 -1.09 2.97
C THR A 191 -32.17 -1.55 1.51
N LYS A 192 -33.16 -2.42 1.26
CA LYS A 192 -33.52 -2.79 -0.13
C LYS A 192 -34.04 -1.57 -0.92
N SER A 193 -34.75 -0.65 -0.27
CA SER A 193 -35.23 0.59 -0.88
C SER A 193 -34.10 1.50 -1.33
N ASP A 194 -33.00 1.60 -0.58
CA ASP A 194 -31.84 2.43 -0.95
C ASP A 194 -31.13 1.87 -2.19
N ARG A 195 -31.01 0.53 -2.28
CA ARG A 195 -30.27 -0.15 -3.35
C ARG A 195 -30.97 -0.12 -4.71
N ILE A 196 -32.27 0.16 -4.75
CA ILE A 196 -33.06 0.22 -5.99
C ILE A 196 -33.27 1.65 -6.50
N ILE A 197 -32.67 2.66 -5.84
CA ILE A 197 -32.73 4.04 -6.29
C ILE A 197 -32.06 4.16 -7.66
N LYS A 198 -32.82 4.62 -8.66
CA LYS A 198 -32.28 4.90 -10.00
C LYS A 198 -31.42 6.16 -9.94
N MET A 199 -30.12 6.01 -10.23
CA MET A 199 -29.22 7.15 -10.37
C MET A 199 -29.54 7.92 -11.65
N LYS A 200 -29.68 9.25 -11.54
CA LYS A 200 -29.82 10.13 -12.70
C LYS A 200 -28.51 10.13 -13.50
N ALA A 201 -28.60 10.24 -14.82
CA ALA A 201 -27.43 10.45 -15.65
C ALA A 201 -26.70 11.73 -15.19
N GLY A 202 -25.36 11.66 -15.13
CA GLY A 202 -24.53 12.81 -14.83
C GLY A 202 -24.68 13.90 -15.91
N ARG A 203 -24.35 15.14 -15.55
CA ARG A 203 -24.28 16.22 -16.55
C ARG A 203 -23.11 15.96 -17.52
N GLU A 204 -23.22 16.50 -18.72
CA GLU A 204 -22.10 16.52 -19.65
C GLU A 204 -21.00 17.46 -19.13
N VAL A 205 -19.76 16.96 -19.07
CA VAL A 205 -18.60 17.70 -18.55
C VAL A 205 -17.82 18.26 -19.73
N LYS A 206 -17.63 19.59 -19.76
CA LYS A 206 -16.87 20.25 -20.82
C LYS A 206 -15.38 19.93 -20.69
N LYS A 207 -14.67 19.83 -21.82
CA LYS A 207 -13.21 19.62 -21.85
C LYS A 207 -12.44 20.68 -21.06
N ILE A 208 -12.91 21.92 -21.06
CA ILE A 208 -12.31 23.03 -20.30
C ILE A 208 -12.36 22.75 -18.78
N GLU A 209 -13.49 22.21 -18.28
CA GLU A 209 -13.62 21.90 -16.85
C GLU A 209 -12.66 20.77 -16.44
N LEU A 210 -12.48 19.77 -17.30
CA LEU A 210 -11.52 18.68 -17.07
C LEU A 210 -10.06 19.17 -17.00
N ILE A 211 -9.70 20.20 -17.77
CA ILE A 211 -8.35 20.77 -17.78
C ILE A 211 -8.14 21.69 -16.56
N ILE A 212 -9.12 22.53 -16.24
CA ILE A 212 -9.00 23.50 -15.14
C ILE A 212 -9.07 22.81 -13.78
N PHE A 213 -9.87 21.75 -13.64
CA PHE A 213 -10.08 21.07 -12.37
C PHE A 213 -8.80 20.63 -11.65
N PRO A 214 -7.87 19.86 -12.25
CA PRO A 214 -6.66 19.42 -11.55
C PRO A 214 -5.75 20.59 -11.15
N ILE A 215 -5.66 21.64 -11.99
CA ILE A 215 -4.86 22.84 -11.68
C ILE A 215 -5.46 23.56 -10.48
N PHE A 216 -6.77 23.76 -10.49
CA PHE A 216 -7.48 24.42 -9.40
C PHE A 216 -7.43 23.61 -8.09
N ALA A 217 -7.63 22.29 -8.18
CA ALA A 217 -7.53 21.38 -7.05
C ALA A 217 -6.12 21.39 -6.44
N PHE A 218 -5.08 21.36 -7.28
CA PHE A 218 -3.68 21.46 -6.86
C PHE A 218 -3.39 22.79 -6.15
N LEU A 219 -3.83 23.92 -6.72
CA LEU A 219 -3.60 25.22 -6.08
C LEU A 219 -4.27 25.31 -4.71
N ILE A 220 -5.50 24.81 -4.58
CA ILE A 220 -6.21 24.79 -3.30
C ILE A 220 -5.51 23.86 -2.30
N SER A 221 -5.17 22.63 -2.69
CA SER A 221 -4.52 21.67 -1.79
C SER A 221 -3.15 22.16 -1.36
N ALA A 222 -2.35 22.71 -2.28
CA ALA A 222 -1.03 23.28 -1.99
C ALA A 222 -1.09 24.47 -1.02
N LEU A 223 -2.10 25.34 -1.15
CA LEU A 223 -2.26 26.51 -0.27
C LEU A 223 -2.80 26.13 1.12
N LEU A 224 -3.70 25.15 1.20
CA LEU A 224 -4.29 24.71 2.47
C LEU A 224 -3.40 23.73 3.25
N ALA A 225 -2.70 22.84 2.55
CA ALA A 225 -1.88 21.79 3.13
C ALA A 225 -0.53 21.66 2.37
N PRO A 226 0.42 22.58 2.58
CA PRO A 226 1.72 22.54 1.89
C PRO A 226 2.50 21.23 2.10
N ALA A 227 2.27 20.53 3.22
CA ALA A 227 2.90 19.25 3.51
C ALA A 227 2.53 18.13 2.52
N SER A 228 1.42 18.27 1.79
CA SER A 228 0.99 17.30 0.77
C SER A 228 1.49 17.63 -0.63
N LEU A 229 2.28 18.69 -0.84
CA LEU A 229 2.82 19.06 -2.16
C LEU A 229 3.49 17.91 -2.95
N PRO A 230 4.21 16.97 -2.31
CA PRO A 230 4.82 15.84 -3.01
C PRO A 230 3.84 14.74 -3.44
N LEU A 231 2.55 14.82 -3.08
CA LEU A 231 1.50 13.84 -3.36
C LEU A 231 0.48 14.43 -4.34
#